data_AF-A0A9P4LR02-F1
#
_entry.id   AF-A0A9P4LR02-F1
#
_cell.length_a   1.000
_cell.length_b   1.000
_cell.length_c   1.000
_cell.angle_alpha   90.00
_cell.angle_beta   90.00
_cell.angle_gamma   90.00
#
_symmetry.space_group_name_H-M   'P 1'
#
loop_
_entity.id
_entity.type
_entity.pdbx_description
1 polymer ?
#
loop_
_entity_poly.entity_id
_entity_poly.type
_entity_poly.pdbx_seq_one_letter_code
_entity_poly.pdbx_strand_id
1 'polypeptide(L)'
;MQLLNSDTVAHLLICASSEAAADTLTLRLKQCLDNKQLFRLNRPGRADNEVPRELTQYCYLENGMFYLPPFQTLMGYDVVVTSCQDAALLADARLTNNDLWEIERNMFKAFHPEDEAQIPSLHWGARLVDEAAQTTELDVLPAISVVCPPLTYPSSEPQPRFVMAGDENQLGSRTASHDPRFSTSLFARLFERPLYKHHPLSRSNVKPSAGPPVLKKSMLPIIYPPFANLIRNYRSHPANLERSFITLL
;
A
#
# COMPACT_ATOMS: atom_id res chain seq x y z
N MET A 1 -4.78 1.18 12.30
CA MET A 1 -3.65 0.85 13.21
C MET A 1 -3.70 -0.59 13.73
N GLN A 2 -4.43 -1.52 13.10
CA GLN A 2 -4.46 -2.92 13.57
C GLN A 2 -3.23 -3.73 13.09
N LEU A 3 -2.62 -3.33 11.96
CA LEU A 3 -1.43 -3.99 11.41
C LEU A 3 -0.14 -3.69 12.22
N LEU A 4 -0.01 -2.49 12.77
CA LEU A 4 1.14 -2.11 13.61
C LEU A 4 1.07 -2.70 15.04
N ASN A 5 -0.12 -3.10 15.48
CA ASN A 5 -0.30 -3.78 16.77
C ASN A 5 -0.06 -5.30 16.67
N SER A 6 0.45 -5.78 15.54
CA SER A 6 0.83 -7.17 15.30
C SER A 6 2.35 -7.27 15.42
N ASP A 7 2.86 -8.14 16.29
CA ASP A 7 4.31 -8.32 16.54
C ASP A 7 5.14 -8.74 15.31
N THR A 8 4.49 -8.91 14.15
CA THR A 8 5.08 -9.44 12.91
C THR A 8 5.34 -8.37 11.86
N VAL A 9 4.89 -7.12 12.05
CA VAL A 9 5.05 -6.03 11.05
C VAL A 9 5.67 -4.82 11.75
N ALA A 10 6.98 -4.65 11.57
CA ALA A 10 7.71 -3.51 12.14
C ALA A 10 7.49 -2.23 11.33
N HIS A 11 7.64 -2.29 9.99
CA HIS A 11 7.55 -1.11 9.12
C HIS A 11 6.52 -1.29 8.01
N LEU A 12 5.71 -0.25 7.79
CA LEU A 12 4.60 -0.22 6.84
C LEU A 12 4.84 0.84 5.77
N LEU A 13 4.78 0.43 4.50
CA LEU A 13 4.73 1.34 3.36
C LEU A 13 3.28 1.58 2.93
N ILE A 14 2.81 2.82 3.00
CA ILE A 14 1.49 3.22 2.52
C ILE A 14 1.66 4.04 1.24
N CYS A 15 1.06 3.57 0.16
CA CYS A 15 1.08 4.23 -1.13
C CYS A 15 -0.32 4.74 -1.50
N ALA A 16 -0.37 5.92 -2.11
CA ALA A 16 -1.59 6.48 -2.69
C ALA A 16 -1.44 6.71 -4.19
N SER A 17 -2.57 6.85 -4.89
CA SER A 17 -2.60 7.12 -6.33
C SER A 17 -2.03 8.49 -6.73
N SER A 18 -1.93 9.43 -5.80
CA SER A 18 -1.40 10.79 -6.04
C SER A 18 -0.83 11.41 -4.77
N GLU A 19 -0.03 12.47 -4.93
CA GLU A 19 0.56 13.21 -3.81
C GLU A 19 -0.49 13.82 -2.87
N ALA A 20 -1.58 14.38 -3.43
CA ALA A 20 -2.67 14.94 -2.62
C ALA A 20 -3.43 13.85 -1.82
N ALA A 21 -3.56 12.65 -2.39
CA ALA A 21 -4.15 11.51 -1.68
C ALA A 21 -3.23 11.02 -0.55
N ALA A 22 -1.91 10.93 -0.80
CA ALA A 22 -0.92 10.59 0.21
C ALA A 22 -0.88 11.62 1.36
N ASP A 23 -1.03 12.91 1.06
CA ASP A 23 -1.16 13.95 2.08
C ASP A 23 -2.42 13.78 2.92
N THR A 24 -3.55 13.46 2.29
CA THR A 24 -4.81 13.19 2.98
C THR A 24 -4.68 12.00 3.93
N LEU A 25 -3.99 10.94 3.51
CA LEU A 25 -3.68 9.80 4.36
C LEU A 25 -2.80 10.20 5.54
N THR A 26 -1.74 10.96 5.28
CA THR A 26 -0.82 11.45 6.32
C THR A 26 -1.56 12.32 7.35
N LEU A 27 -2.46 13.20 6.91
CA LEU A 27 -3.30 14.05 7.77
C LEU A 27 -4.27 13.25 8.65
N ARG A 28 -4.69 12.06 8.23
CA ARG A 28 -5.49 11.15 9.06
C ARG A 28 -4.60 10.37 10.02
N LEU A 29 -3.45 9.89 9.56
CA LEU A 29 -2.54 9.07 10.36
C LEU A 29 -1.88 9.86 11.50
N LYS A 30 -1.60 11.15 11.32
CA LYS A 30 -1.05 12.02 12.38
C LYS A 30 -1.94 12.13 13.63
N GLN A 31 -3.20 11.72 13.56
CA GLN A 31 -4.08 11.69 14.73
C GLN A 31 -3.71 10.56 15.70
N CYS A 32 -2.97 9.56 15.21
CA CYS A 32 -2.61 8.36 15.95
C CYS A 32 -1.09 8.11 16.03
N LEU A 33 -0.30 8.79 15.20
CA LEU A 33 1.15 8.60 15.06
C LEU A 33 1.87 9.94 15.18
N ASP A 34 3.02 9.93 15.85
CA ASP A 34 3.88 11.11 15.96
C ASP A 34 4.87 11.24 14.78
N ASN A 35 5.68 12.30 14.80
CA ASN A 35 6.66 12.60 13.76
C ASN A 35 7.93 11.73 13.80
N LYS A 36 8.09 10.84 14.80
CA LYS A 36 9.17 9.84 14.84
C LYS A 36 8.71 8.52 14.26
N GLN A 37 7.40 8.24 14.33
CA GLN A 37 6.79 7.03 13.80
C GLN A 37 6.30 7.17 12.36
N LEU A 38 5.88 8.37 11.96
CA LEU A 38 5.29 8.64 10.65
C LEU A 38 6.20 9.53 9.81
N PHE A 39 6.46 9.11 8.58
CA PHE A 39 7.18 9.89 7.58
C PHE A 39 6.36 10.02 6.30
N ARG A 40 6.28 11.24 5.76
CA ARG A 40 5.74 11.54 4.44
C ARG A 40 6.88 11.80 3.47
N LEU A 41 7.14 10.82 2.62
CA LEU A 41 8.11 10.90 1.54
C LEU A 41 7.52 11.73 0.40
N ASN A 42 8.18 12.82 0.00
CA ASN A 42 7.81 13.59 -1.18
C ASN A 42 8.96 13.58 -2.18
N ARG A 43 8.64 13.67 -3.48
CA ARG A 43 9.63 13.92 -4.53
C ARG A 43 10.35 15.27 -4.34
N PRO A 44 11.67 15.36 -4.65
CA PRO A 44 12.42 16.60 -4.50
C PRO A 44 11.84 17.78 -5.29
N GLY A 45 11.24 17.53 -6.45
CA GLY A 45 10.66 18.57 -7.31
C GLY A 45 9.26 19.06 -6.91
N ARG A 46 8.75 18.68 -5.73
CA ARG A 46 7.47 19.16 -5.21
C ARG A 46 7.68 20.49 -4.50
N ALA A 47 6.85 21.50 -4.79
CA ALA A 47 6.99 22.81 -4.17
C ALA A 47 6.47 22.80 -2.72
N ASP A 48 7.21 23.45 -1.80
CA ASP A 48 6.88 23.49 -0.37
C ASP A 48 5.47 24.05 -0.08
N ASN A 49 4.99 24.96 -0.92
CA ASN A 49 3.66 25.57 -0.79
C ASN A 49 2.51 24.63 -1.21
N GLU A 50 2.81 23.51 -1.88
CA GLU A 50 1.83 22.49 -2.24
C GLU A 50 1.59 21.49 -1.10
N VAL A 51 2.46 21.46 -0.10
CA VAL A 51 2.32 20.60 1.08
C VAL A 51 1.54 21.36 2.17
N PRO A 52 0.49 20.78 2.75
CA PRO A 52 -0.17 21.36 3.92
C PRO A 52 0.84 21.63 5.04
N ARG A 53 0.85 22.85 5.61
CA ARG A 53 1.81 23.26 6.67
C ARG A 53 1.85 22.30 7.87
N GLU A 54 0.73 21.66 8.15
CA GLU A 54 0.60 20.69 9.24
C GLU A 54 1.40 19.40 9.00
N LEU A 55 1.73 19.09 7.74
CA LEU A 55 2.50 17.93 7.32
C LEU A 55 4.00 18.20 7.25
N THR A 56 4.45 19.46 7.26
CA THR A 56 5.87 19.81 7.11
C THR A 56 6.77 19.12 8.14
N GLN A 57 6.27 18.90 9.37
CA GLN A 57 6.98 18.19 10.44
C GLN A 57 7.11 16.66 10.23
N TYR A 58 6.35 16.10 9.29
CA TYR A 58 6.41 14.69 8.89
C TYR A 58 7.22 14.50 7.59
N CYS A 59 7.69 15.59 6.99
CA CYS A 59 8.52 15.58 5.80
C CYS A 59 9.98 15.81 6.19
N TYR A 60 10.91 15.42 5.32
CA TYR A 60 12.32 15.76 5.47
C TYR A 60 12.71 16.76 4.38
N LEU A 61 13.17 17.92 4.82
CA LEU A 61 13.51 19.07 3.98
C LEU A 61 14.96 19.45 4.22
N GLU A 62 15.73 19.57 3.15
CA GLU A 62 17.10 20.05 3.18
C GLU A 62 17.30 21.06 2.05
N ASN A 63 17.83 22.24 2.37
CA ASN A 63 18.04 23.34 1.41
C ASN A 63 16.77 23.73 0.59
N GLY A 64 15.58 23.63 1.20
CA GLY A 64 14.31 23.98 0.55
C GLY A 64 13.82 22.95 -0.46
N MET A 65 14.33 21.72 -0.39
CA MET A 65 13.94 20.61 -1.26
C MET A 65 13.64 19.37 -0.41
N PHE A 66 12.67 18.56 -0.84
CA PHE A 66 12.34 17.32 -0.15
C PHE A 66 13.37 16.24 -0.45
N TYR A 67 13.80 15.50 0.57
CA TYR A 67 14.77 14.41 0.45
C TYR A 67 14.39 13.21 1.33
N LEU A 68 15.12 12.11 1.12
CA LEU A 68 15.13 11.03 2.10
C LEU A 68 15.92 11.48 3.34
N PRO A 69 15.43 11.22 4.56
CA PRO A 69 16.18 11.45 5.78
C PRO A 69 17.41 10.54 5.84
N PRO A 70 18.38 10.81 6.73
CA PRO A 70 19.50 9.93 6.97
C PRO A 70 19.05 8.48 7.20
N PHE A 71 19.84 7.52 6.71
CA PHE A 71 19.47 6.09 6.68
C PHE A 71 18.92 5.58 8.01
N GLN A 72 19.61 5.84 9.12
CA GLN A 72 19.18 5.38 10.45
C GLN A 72 17.83 5.98 10.87
N THR A 73 17.59 7.25 10.55
CA THR A 73 16.30 7.91 10.82
C THR A 73 15.20 7.29 9.97
N LEU A 74 15.47 7.02 8.68
CA LEU A 74 14.50 6.39 7.79
C LEU A 74 14.09 5.00 8.30
N MET A 75 15.07 4.19 8.71
CA MET A 75 14.83 2.85 9.24
C MET A 75 14.08 2.87 10.59
N GLY A 76 14.01 4.01 11.27
CA GLY A 76 13.31 4.17 12.54
C GLY A 76 11.82 4.48 12.43
N TYR A 77 11.29 4.79 11.23
CA TYR A 77 9.87 5.09 11.07
C TYR A 77 9.02 3.83 11.01
N ASP A 78 7.94 3.78 11.79
CA ASP A 78 6.95 2.70 11.74
C ASP A 78 6.13 2.73 10.43
N VAL A 79 5.86 3.93 9.92
CA VAL A 79 5.03 4.14 8.73
C VAL A 79 5.64 5.16 7.79
N VAL A 80 5.84 4.78 6.54
CA VAL A 80 6.20 5.68 5.44
C VAL A 80 5.03 5.81 4.48
N VAL A 81 4.58 7.05 4.26
CA VAL A 81 3.52 7.38 3.31
C VAL A 81 4.13 8.03 2.08
N THR A 82 3.78 7.55 0.89
CA THR A 82 4.26 8.05 -0.40
C THR A 82 3.21 7.92 -1.50
N SER A 83 3.41 8.50 -2.68
CA SER A 83 2.64 8.11 -3.87
C SER A 83 3.21 6.83 -4.48
N CYS A 84 2.41 6.08 -5.24
CA CYS A 84 2.86 4.85 -5.92
C CYS A 84 4.08 5.10 -6.82
N GLN A 85 4.12 6.25 -7.50
CA GLN A 85 5.24 6.64 -8.35
C GLN A 85 6.48 7.03 -7.53
N ASP A 86 6.32 7.83 -6.48
CA ASP A 86 7.45 8.29 -5.65
C ASP A 86 8.02 7.18 -4.77
N ALA A 87 7.34 6.03 -4.64
CA ALA A 87 7.94 4.82 -4.08
C ALA A 87 9.20 4.37 -4.85
N ALA A 88 9.35 4.77 -6.12
CA ALA A 88 10.58 4.56 -6.88
C ALA A 88 11.82 5.19 -6.20
N LEU A 89 11.66 6.29 -5.46
CA LEU A 89 12.76 6.91 -4.72
C LEU A 89 13.37 5.97 -3.67
N LEU A 90 12.55 5.11 -3.05
CA LEU A 90 13.04 4.09 -2.12
C LEU A 90 13.80 2.98 -2.85
N ALA A 91 13.31 2.57 -4.03
CA ALA A 91 13.99 1.58 -4.85
C ALA A 91 15.34 2.09 -5.38
N ASP A 92 15.37 3.32 -5.89
CA ASP A 92 16.57 3.98 -6.41
C ASP A 92 17.62 4.19 -5.30
N ALA A 93 17.18 4.45 -4.07
CA ALA A 93 18.03 4.57 -2.90
C ALA A 93 18.45 3.22 -2.28
N ARG A 94 18.11 2.08 -2.91
CA ARG A 94 18.43 0.72 -2.45
C ARG A 94 17.84 0.39 -1.08
N LEU A 95 16.64 0.90 -0.82
CA LEU A 95 15.88 0.69 0.42
C LEU A 95 14.79 -0.38 0.24
N THR A 96 15.01 -1.31 -0.70
CA THR A 96 14.08 -2.42 -0.93
C THR A 96 14.34 -3.56 0.06
N ASN A 97 13.34 -4.40 0.29
CA ASN A 97 13.50 -5.63 1.07
C ASN A 97 14.59 -6.54 0.51
N ASN A 98 14.75 -6.60 -0.82
CA ASN A 98 15.84 -7.34 -1.44
C ASN A 98 17.21 -6.78 -1.02
N ASP A 99 17.40 -5.46 -1.19
CA ASP A 99 18.69 -4.80 -0.93
C ASP A 99 19.05 -4.80 0.55
N LEU A 100 18.12 -4.38 1.43
CA LEU A 100 18.36 -4.27 2.86
C LEU A 100 18.70 -5.63 3.47
N TRP A 101 17.95 -6.67 3.10
CA TRP A 101 18.18 -8.02 3.58
C TRP A 101 19.51 -8.60 3.09
N GLU A 102 19.86 -8.39 1.82
CA GLU A 102 21.15 -8.84 1.28
C GLU A 102 22.32 -8.14 1.97
N ILE A 103 22.23 -6.82 2.19
CA ILE A 103 23.26 -6.05 2.89
C ILE A 103 23.42 -6.56 4.31
N GLU A 104 22.34 -6.68 5.08
CA GLU A 104 22.38 -7.12 6.47
C GLU A 104 22.96 -8.54 6.60
N ARG A 105 22.47 -9.48 5.78
CA ARG A 105 22.94 -10.87 5.77
C ARG A 105 24.41 -10.97 5.41
N ASN A 106 24.84 -10.23 4.38
CA ASN A 106 26.23 -10.30 3.91
C ASN A 106 27.19 -9.64 4.91
N MET A 107 26.80 -8.54 5.53
CA MET A 107 27.57 -7.91 6.60
C MET A 107 27.69 -8.81 7.82
N PHE A 108 26.59 -9.44 8.25
CA PHE A 108 26.62 -10.38 9.38
C PHE A 108 27.60 -11.53 9.11
N LYS A 109 27.50 -12.17 7.94
CA LYS A 109 28.41 -13.25 7.52
C LYS A 109 29.87 -12.81 7.41
N ALA A 110 30.12 -11.58 6.97
CA ALA A 110 31.48 -11.06 6.84
C ALA A 110 32.13 -10.85 8.21
N PHE A 111 31.37 -10.39 9.21
CA PHE A 111 31.87 -10.22 10.57
C PHE A 111 31.93 -11.53 11.37
N HIS A 112 31.03 -12.47 11.10
CA HIS A 112 30.89 -13.74 11.82
C HIS A 112 30.84 -14.93 10.85
N PRO A 113 31.99 -15.31 10.25
CA PRO A 113 32.02 -16.35 9.21
C PRO A 113 31.73 -17.77 9.72
N GLU A 114 31.99 -18.03 11.01
CA GLU A 114 31.82 -19.34 11.65
C GLU A 114 30.47 -19.50 12.36
N ASP A 115 29.72 -18.40 12.54
CA ASP A 115 28.41 -18.44 13.20
C ASP A 115 27.35 -18.98 12.25
N GLU A 116 26.36 -19.70 12.78
CA GLU A 116 25.16 -20.03 12.00
C GLU A 116 24.46 -18.74 11.57
N ALA A 117 24.32 -18.56 10.25
CA ALA A 117 23.74 -17.36 9.70
C ALA A 117 22.28 -17.21 10.13
N GLN A 118 22.02 -16.32 11.08
CA GLN A 118 20.67 -15.88 11.41
C GLN A 118 20.02 -15.28 10.17
N ILE A 119 18.73 -15.57 9.97
CA ILE A 119 17.96 -15.00 8.86
C ILE A 119 17.46 -13.63 9.32
N PRO A 120 17.93 -12.53 8.71
CA PRO A 120 17.42 -11.21 9.08
C PRO A 120 15.94 -11.08 8.73
N SER A 121 15.19 -10.36 9.57
CA SER A 121 13.81 -10.00 9.26
C SER A 121 13.76 -8.98 8.12
N LEU A 122 12.71 -9.04 7.30
CA LEU A 122 12.49 -8.01 6.29
C LEU A 122 12.11 -6.69 6.96
N HIS A 123 12.65 -5.58 6.43
CA HIS A 123 12.33 -4.25 6.92
C HIS A 123 10.86 -3.90 6.64
N TRP A 124 10.42 -3.93 5.38
CA TRP A 124 9.04 -3.67 5.00
C TRP A 124 8.18 -4.91 5.21
N GLY A 125 7.52 -5.01 6.37
CA GLY A 125 6.65 -6.12 6.71
C GLY A 125 5.26 -6.04 6.09
N ALA A 126 4.85 -4.87 5.62
CA ALA A 126 3.57 -4.70 4.93
C ALA A 126 3.56 -3.52 3.97
N ARG A 127 2.65 -3.59 3.00
CA ARG A 127 2.30 -2.52 2.09
C ARG A 127 0.80 -2.36 1.95
N LEU A 128 0.34 -1.11 2.00
CA LEU A 128 -1.04 -0.74 1.72
C LEU A 128 -1.08 0.21 0.53
N VAL A 129 -1.91 -0.08 -0.48
CA VAL A 129 -2.18 0.85 -1.58
C VAL A 129 -3.63 1.32 -1.46
N ASP A 130 -3.81 2.61 -1.21
CA ASP A 130 -5.12 3.26 -1.20
C ASP A 130 -5.48 3.82 -2.58
N GLU A 131 -6.77 3.91 -2.87
CA GLU A 131 -7.30 4.28 -4.18
C GLU A 131 -6.68 3.47 -5.34
N ALA A 132 -6.40 2.19 -5.10
CA ALA A 132 -5.63 1.32 -5.98
C ALA A 132 -6.29 1.09 -7.36
N ALA A 133 -7.60 1.28 -7.47
CA ALA A 133 -8.32 1.24 -8.74
C ALA A 133 -7.96 2.42 -9.67
N GLN A 134 -7.49 3.53 -9.11
CA GLN A 134 -7.09 4.75 -9.82
C GLN A 134 -5.63 4.75 -10.27
N THR A 135 -4.84 3.76 -9.87
CA THR A 135 -3.41 3.64 -10.21
C THR A 135 -3.22 2.59 -11.30
N THR A 136 -2.51 2.92 -12.38
CA THR A 136 -2.22 1.91 -13.41
C THR A 136 -1.37 0.79 -12.83
N GLU A 137 -1.39 -0.38 -13.46
CA GLU A 137 -0.52 -1.46 -13.04
C GLU A 137 0.96 -1.08 -13.05
N LEU A 138 1.41 -0.30 -14.03
CA LEU A 138 2.81 0.13 -14.13
C LEU A 138 3.20 1.06 -12.97
N ASP A 139 2.31 1.98 -12.59
CA ASP A 139 2.58 2.96 -11.54
C ASP A 139 2.68 2.31 -10.15
N VAL A 140 2.06 1.15 -9.91
CA VAL A 140 2.16 0.46 -8.62
C VAL A 140 3.43 -0.41 -8.50
N LEU A 141 4.08 -0.76 -9.63
CA LEU A 141 5.25 -1.65 -9.64
C LEU A 141 6.42 -1.17 -8.76
N PRO A 142 6.81 0.13 -8.74
CA PRO A 142 7.86 0.59 -7.85
C PRO A 142 7.53 0.33 -6.37
N ALA A 143 6.28 0.55 -5.98
CA ALA A 143 5.84 0.20 -4.64
C ALA A 143 5.87 -1.32 -4.37
N ILE A 144 5.63 -2.16 -5.39
CA ILE A 144 5.74 -3.63 -5.23
C ILE A 144 7.20 -4.01 -5.00
N SER A 145 8.11 -3.48 -5.83
CA SER A 145 9.52 -3.86 -5.78
C SER A 145 10.18 -3.52 -4.45
N VAL A 146 9.78 -2.41 -3.80
CA VAL A 146 10.29 -2.02 -2.48
C VAL A 146 10.02 -3.09 -1.42
N VAL A 147 8.86 -3.74 -1.46
CA VAL A 147 8.46 -4.70 -0.42
C VAL A 147 8.68 -6.16 -0.81
N CYS A 148 9.04 -6.45 -2.05
CA CYS A 148 9.32 -7.81 -2.49
C CYS A 148 10.50 -8.41 -1.71
N PRO A 149 10.34 -9.58 -1.07
CA PRO A 149 11.46 -10.27 -0.46
C PRO A 149 12.44 -10.77 -1.54
N PRO A 150 13.73 -10.95 -1.18
CA PRO A 150 14.67 -11.64 -2.05
C PRO A 150 14.20 -13.05 -2.39
N LEU A 151 14.54 -13.55 -3.59
CA LEU A 151 14.17 -14.91 -4.03
C LEU A 151 14.70 -16.02 -3.10
N THR A 152 15.76 -15.74 -2.35
CA THR A 152 16.37 -16.68 -1.40
C THR A 152 15.81 -16.56 0.01
N TYR A 153 14.86 -15.64 0.25
CA TYR A 153 14.20 -15.49 1.53
C TYR A 153 13.29 -16.71 1.81
N PRO A 154 13.42 -17.39 2.95
CA PRO A 154 12.70 -18.64 3.18
C PRO A 154 11.18 -18.43 3.28
N SER A 155 10.40 -19.27 2.61
CA SER A 155 8.94 -19.24 2.69
C SER A 155 8.38 -19.61 4.07
N SER A 156 9.20 -20.19 4.95
CA SER A 156 8.86 -20.45 6.34
C SER A 156 8.84 -19.18 7.19
N GLU A 157 9.56 -18.15 6.78
CA GLU A 157 9.61 -16.86 7.48
C GLU A 157 8.38 -16.00 7.16
N PRO A 158 8.00 -15.07 8.07
CA PRO A 158 6.93 -14.11 7.83
C PRO A 158 7.12 -13.36 6.51
N GLN A 159 6.14 -13.49 5.61
CA GLN A 159 6.14 -12.81 4.32
C GLN A 159 5.49 -11.42 4.42
N PRO A 160 5.94 -10.44 3.62
CA PRO A 160 5.33 -9.12 3.59
C PRO A 160 3.85 -9.17 3.21
N ARG A 161 3.01 -8.46 3.95
CA ARG A 161 1.57 -8.39 3.66
C ARG A 161 1.29 -7.32 2.61
N PHE A 162 0.65 -7.68 1.51
CA PHE A 162 0.22 -6.71 0.50
C PHE A 162 -1.31 -6.53 0.52
N VAL A 163 -1.76 -5.30 0.73
CA VAL A 163 -3.18 -4.94 0.81
C VAL A 163 -3.48 -3.81 -0.17
N MET A 164 -4.59 -3.92 -0.89
CA MET A 164 -5.08 -2.90 -1.82
C MET A 164 -6.51 -2.51 -1.44
N ALA A 165 -6.79 -1.22 -1.41
CA ALA A 165 -8.12 -0.66 -1.24
C ALA A 165 -8.45 0.20 -2.46
N GLY A 166 -9.66 0.05 -3.01
CA GLY A 166 -10.07 0.80 -4.19
C GLY A 166 -11.50 0.45 -4.61
N ASP A 167 -12.04 1.25 -5.53
CA ASP A 167 -13.37 1.06 -6.09
C ASP A 167 -13.34 1.29 -7.60
N GLU A 168 -13.51 0.22 -8.37
CA GLU A 168 -13.47 0.26 -9.85
C GLU A 168 -14.63 1.06 -10.46
N ASN A 169 -15.72 1.25 -9.71
CA ASN A 169 -16.91 1.97 -10.16
C ASN A 169 -16.82 3.49 -9.96
N GLN A 170 -15.74 4.00 -9.37
CA GLN A 170 -15.54 5.44 -9.20
C GLN A 170 -14.77 6.03 -10.39
N LEU A 171 -13.52 6.42 -10.17
CA LEU A 171 -12.63 6.93 -11.20
C LEU A 171 -11.64 5.83 -11.56
N GLY A 172 -11.43 5.60 -12.85
CA GLY A 172 -10.32 4.77 -13.34
C GLY A 172 -9.01 5.55 -13.38
N SER A 173 -7.91 4.87 -13.72
CA SER A 173 -6.61 5.54 -13.90
C SER A 173 -6.65 6.56 -15.04
N ARG A 174 -6.04 7.72 -14.81
CA ARG A 174 -5.94 8.79 -15.80
C ARG A 174 -4.76 8.53 -16.74
N THR A 175 -5.02 7.93 -17.89
CA THR A 175 -4.00 7.67 -18.92
C THR A 175 -4.31 8.47 -20.20
N ALA A 176 -3.26 8.97 -20.87
CA ALA A 176 -3.41 9.60 -22.18
C ALA A 176 -3.77 8.59 -23.30
N SER A 177 -3.35 7.34 -23.13
CA SER A 177 -3.73 6.22 -23.98
C SER A 177 -4.91 5.46 -23.37
N HIS A 178 -5.92 5.15 -24.19
CA HIS A 178 -7.06 4.32 -23.81
C HIS A 178 -6.84 2.82 -24.08
N ASP A 179 -5.62 2.41 -24.45
CA ASP A 179 -5.31 0.99 -24.61
C ASP A 179 -5.42 0.28 -23.24
N PRO A 180 -6.28 -0.76 -23.11
CA PRO A 180 -6.49 -1.49 -21.87
C PRO A 180 -5.18 -2.05 -21.28
N ARG A 181 -4.17 -2.34 -22.11
CA ARG A 181 -2.89 -2.88 -21.66
C ARG A 181 -2.11 -1.91 -20.76
N PHE A 182 -2.38 -0.62 -20.86
CA PHE A 182 -1.68 0.43 -20.10
C PHE A 182 -2.61 1.20 -19.16
N SER A 183 -3.92 1.11 -19.37
CA SER A 183 -4.94 1.81 -18.58
C SER A 183 -5.63 0.93 -17.55
N THR A 184 -5.33 -0.38 -17.51
CA THR A 184 -5.88 -1.27 -16.48
C THR A 184 -5.07 -1.16 -15.19
N SER A 185 -5.75 -0.97 -14.05
CA SER A 185 -5.12 -1.02 -12.74
C SER A 185 -4.81 -2.47 -12.34
N LEU A 186 -3.76 -2.66 -11.52
CA LEU A 186 -3.48 -3.97 -10.94
C LEU A 186 -4.68 -4.49 -10.14
N PHE A 187 -5.40 -3.59 -9.47
CA PHE A 187 -6.60 -3.91 -8.71
C PHE A 187 -7.66 -4.59 -9.60
N ALA A 188 -8.05 -3.94 -10.70
CA ALA A 188 -9.03 -4.48 -11.64
C ALA A 188 -8.58 -5.81 -12.25
N ARG A 189 -7.30 -5.89 -12.64
CA ARG A 189 -6.75 -7.14 -13.20
C ARG A 189 -6.74 -8.30 -12.20
N LEU A 190 -6.55 -8.03 -10.91
CA LEU A 190 -6.65 -9.04 -9.86
C LEU A 190 -8.09 -9.51 -9.67
N PHE A 191 -9.07 -8.59 -9.68
CA PHE A 191 -10.49 -8.97 -9.56
C PHE A 191 -11.00 -9.86 -10.69
N GLU A 192 -10.39 -9.77 -11.88
CA GLU A 192 -10.69 -10.68 -13.00
C GLU A 192 -10.09 -12.10 -12.84
N ARG A 193 -9.20 -12.33 -11.88
CA ARG A 193 -8.62 -13.66 -11.64
C ARG A 193 -9.66 -14.59 -11.01
N PRO A 194 -9.63 -15.92 -11.31
CA PRO A 194 -10.61 -16.87 -10.79
C PRO A 194 -10.81 -16.84 -9.28
N LEU A 195 -9.74 -16.59 -8.51
CA LEU A 195 -9.76 -16.47 -7.06
C LEU A 195 -10.71 -15.37 -6.56
N TYR A 196 -10.76 -14.24 -7.26
CA TYR A 196 -11.59 -13.09 -6.89
C TYR A 196 -12.93 -13.11 -7.63
N LYS A 197 -12.91 -13.31 -8.95
CA LYS A 197 -14.10 -13.28 -9.82
C LYS A 197 -15.17 -14.28 -9.42
N HIS A 198 -14.78 -15.51 -9.10
CA HIS A 198 -15.69 -16.59 -8.74
C HIS A 198 -15.98 -16.68 -7.24
N HIS A 199 -15.46 -15.74 -6.44
CA HIS A 199 -15.70 -15.73 -5.01
C HIS A 199 -17.19 -15.48 -4.70
N PRO A 200 -17.79 -16.15 -3.69
CA PRO A 200 -19.21 -15.97 -3.35
C PRO A 200 -19.62 -14.53 -3.02
N LEU A 201 -18.68 -13.73 -2.49
CA LEU A 201 -18.87 -12.30 -2.22
C LEU A 201 -18.47 -11.37 -3.37
N SER A 202 -18.11 -11.91 -4.54
CA SER A 202 -17.78 -11.06 -5.68
C SER A 202 -18.99 -10.18 -6.03
N ARG A 203 -18.76 -8.90 -6.32
CA ARG A 203 -19.84 -7.95 -6.65
C ARG A 203 -20.67 -8.40 -7.84
N SER A 204 -20.05 -9.11 -8.81
CA SER A 204 -20.74 -9.70 -9.96
C SER A 204 -21.76 -10.78 -9.60
N ASN A 205 -21.65 -11.39 -8.41
CA ASN A 205 -22.54 -12.44 -7.94
C ASN A 205 -23.69 -11.90 -7.06
N VAL A 206 -23.66 -10.61 -6.70
CA VAL A 206 -24.70 -9.97 -5.88
C VAL A 206 -25.85 -9.55 -6.79
N LYS A 207 -27.03 -10.17 -6.62
CA LYS A 207 -28.24 -9.75 -7.33
C LYS A 207 -28.69 -8.39 -6.77
N PRO A 208 -29.11 -7.42 -7.61
CA PRO A 208 -29.56 -6.10 -7.14
C PRO A 208 -30.71 -6.15 -6.12
N SER A 209 -31.53 -7.20 -6.17
CA SER A 209 -32.70 -7.41 -5.32
C SER A 209 -32.42 -8.15 -4.01
N ALA A 210 -31.20 -8.67 -3.80
CA ALA A 210 -30.82 -9.40 -2.60
C ALA A 210 -29.56 -8.77 -2.01
N GLY A 211 -29.60 -8.45 -0.71
CA GLY A 211 -28.40 -7.99 -0.01
C GLY A 211 -27.23 -8.97 -0.17
N PRO A 212 -25.97 -8.50 -0.04
CA PRO A 212 -24.81 -9.36 -0.18
C PRO A 212 -24.89 -10.54 0.80
N PRO A 213 -24.59 -11.77 0.35
CA PRO A 213 -24.72 -12.95 1.20
C PRO A 213 -23.78 -12.86 2.40
N VAL A 214 -24.26 -13.27 3.58
CA VAL A 214 -23.41 -13.37 4.78
C VAL A 214 -22.43 -14.52 4.59
N LEU A 215 -21.13 -14.23 4.68
CA LEU A 215 -20.07 -15.22 4.54
C LEU A 215 -20.16 -16.27 5.65
N LYS A 216 -20.22 -17.55 5.28
CA LYS A 216 -20.17 -18.68 6.21
C LYS A 216 -18.88 -19.48 6.01
N LYS A 217 -18.36 -20.11 7.06
CA LYS A 217 -17.14 -20.93 7.01
C LYS A 217 -17.18 -22.01 5.92
N SER A 218 -18.35 -22.55 5.63
CA SER A 218 -18.56 -23.57 4.58
C SER A 218 -18.46 -23.05 3.15
N MET A 219 -18.45 -21.72 2.94
CA MET A 219 -18.42 -21.10 1.61
C MET A 219 -17.02 -20.96 1.04
N LEU A 220 -15.96 -21.13 1.84
CA LEU A 220 -14.59 -20.93 1.40
C LEU A 220 -13.71 -22.14 1.73
N PRO A 221 -12.89 -22.60 0.77
CA PRO A 221 -11.86 -23.60 1.04
C PRO A 221 -10.62 -23.01 1.74
N ILE A 222 -10.60 -21.70 2.00
CA ILE A 222 -9.48 -20.94 2.55
C ILE A 222 -9.87 -20.30 3.89
N ILE A 223 -8.88 -20.20 4.79
CA ILE A 223 -9.09 -19.76 6.18
C ILE A 223 -9.52 -18.29 6.25
N TYR A 224 -8.99 -17.46 5.33
CA TYR A 224 -9.29 -16.03 5.26
C TYR A 224 -9.77 -15.66 3.85
N PRO A 225 -10.82 -14.84 3.71
CA PRO A 225 -11.26 -14.37 2.40
C PRO A 225 -10.18 -13.48 1.77
N PRO A 226 -10.03 -13.48 0.43
CA PRO A 226 -8.99 -12.73 -0.25
C PRO A 226 -9.32 -11.23 -0.37
N PHE A 227 -10.56 -10.83 -0.05
CA PHE A 227 -11.00 -9.44 -0.02
C PHE A 227 -12.19 -9.25 0.95
N ALA A 228 -12.51 -8.00 1.24
CA ALA A 228 -13.69 -7.60 2.01
C ALA A 228 -14.42 -6.45 1.31
N ASN A 229 -15.75 -6.54 1.22
CA ASN A 229 -16.59 -5.46 0.69
C ASN A 229 -17.07 -4.55 1.83
N LEU A 230 -16.77 -3.25 1.73
CA LEU A 230 -17.34 -2.24 2.61
C LEU A 230 -18.67 -1.75 2.01
N ILE A 231 -19.79 -2.17 2.60
CA ILE A 231 -21.13 -1.99 2.01
C ILE A 231 -21.93 -0.84 2.63
N ARG A 232 -21.46 -0.25 3.73
CA ARG A 232 -22.13 0.87 4.40
C ARG A 232 -21.44 2.18 4.08
N ASN A 233 -22.21 3.16 3.62
CA ASN A 233 -21.74 4.52 3.40
C ASN A 233 -22.04 5.38 4.64
N TYR A 234 -21.02 6.02 5.20
CA TYR A 234 -21.13 6.93 6.35
C TYR A 234 -20.85 8.40 6.01
N ARG A 235 -20.60 8.69 4.73
CA ARG A 235 -20.19 10.03 4.25
C ARG A 235 -21.37 10.83 3.71
N SER A 236 -22.30 10.17 3.03
CA SER A 236 -23.40 10.82 2.31
C SER A 236 -24.70 10.70 3.08
N HIS A 237 -25.48 11.79 3.06
CA HIS A 237 -26.88 11.74 3.52
C HIS A 237 -27.67 10.72 2.67
N PRO A 238 -28.59 9.92 3.25
CA PRO A 238 -29.33 8.87 2.54
C PRO A 238 -29.96 9.30 1.21
N ALA A 239 -30.51 10.52 1.15
CA ALA A 239 -31.10 11.09 -0.06
C ALA A 239 -30.12 11.25 -1.25
N ASN A 240 -28.82 11.43 -0.98
CA ASN A 240 -27.80 11.55 -2.03
C ASN A 240 -27.30 10.18 -2.50
N LEU A 241 -27.51 9.12 -1.70
CA LEU A 241 -27.14 7.74 -2.04
C LEU A 241 -28.10 7.11 -3.04
N GLU A 242 -29.41 7.41 -2.94
CA GLU A 242 -30.42 6.87 -3.86
C GLU A 242 -30.11 7.24 -5.33
N ARG A 243 -29.62 8.45 -5.59
CA ARG A 243 -29.22 8.87 -6.95
C ARG A 243 -27.99 8.12 -7.47
N SER A 244 -27.01 7.83 -6.62
CA SER A 244 -25.79 7.11 -7.02
C SER A 244 -26.03 5.61 -7.27
N PHE A 245 -26.97 4.99 -6.56
CA PHE A 245 -27.38 3.61 -6.84
C PHE A 245 -28.18 3.46 -8.13
N ILE A 246 -28.98 4.46 -8.51
CA ILE A 246 -29.78 4.43 -9.76
C ILE A 246 -28.90 4.56 -11.01
N THR A 247 -27.73 5.20 -10.93
CA THR A 247 -26.80 5.30 -12.08
C THR A 247 -25.92 4.05 -12.27
N LEU A 248 -25.97 3.09 -11.31
CA LEU A 248 -25.26 1.81 -11.37
C LEU A 248 -26.20 0.60 -11.61
N LEU A 249 -27.49 0.85 -11.86
CA LEU A 249 -28.49 -0.11 -12.34
C LEU A 249 -28.64 -0.01 -13.86
#